data_AF-A0A059FS39-F1
#
_entry.id   AF-A0A059FS39-F1
#
_cell.length_a   1.000
_cell.length_b   1.000
_cell.length_c   1.000
_cell.angle_alpha   90.00
_cell.angle_beta   90.00
_cell.angle_gamma   90.00
#
_symmetry.space_group_name_H-M   'P 1'
#
loop_
_entity.id
_entity.type
_entity.pdbx_description
1 polymer ?
#
loop_
_entity_poly.entity_id
_entity_poly.type
_entity_poly.pdbx_seq_one_letter_code
_entity_poly.pdbx_strand_id
1 'polypeptide(L)'
;MSDVQIIFTPTTTEKATTPLDLDEIARDFQSNTDWNIPEAYMCLILSAAFADGELAAEEKQEIAALVMRSRTMKRLDQSELAKVNATVNERLHSRPNGLAEACSSIPVDMRLSVFAHCVDIVLADGELRQSEADFLNRITSMLRLDADKAKQVLTVVMLKNRY
;
A
#
# COMPACT_ATOMS: atom_id res chain seq x y z
N MET A 1 -15.30 27.20 -66.19
CA MET A 1 -15.50 25.88 -65.55
C MET A 1 -14.55 25.87 -64.37
N SER A 2 -15.08 25.81 -63.15
CA SER A 2 -14.33 26.05 -61.91
C SER A 2 -13.55 24.79 -61.51
N ASP A 3 -12.24 24.92 -61.34
CA ASP A 3 -11.36 23.87 -60.83
C ASP A 3 -11.62 23.64 -59.33
N VAL A 4 -12.03 22.42 -58.98
CA VAL A 4 -12.17 21.99 -57.59
C VAL A 4 -10.79 21.67 -57.04
N GLN A 5 -10.26 22.55 -56.18
CA GLN A 5 -9.05 22.25 -55.42
C GLN A 5 -9.33 21.15 -54.40
N ILE A 6 -8.56 20.06 -54.46
CA ILE A 6 -8.60 18.97 -53.48
C ILE A 6 -7.96 19.47 -52.18
N ILE A 7 -8.76 19.62 -51.12
CA ILE A 7 -8.38 20.27 -49.84
C ILE A 7 -7.81 19.28 -48.81
N PHE A 8 -7.85 17.96 -49.05
CA PHE A 8 -7.45 16.97 -48.05
C PHE A 8 -6.46 15.95 -48.60
N THR A 9 -5.21 16.03 -48.12
CA THR A 9 -4.26 14.92 -48.15
C THR A 9 -4.56 13.96 -46.99
N PRO A 10 -4.48 12.64 -47.18
CA PRO A 10 -4.62 11.70 -46.07
C PRO A 10 -3.43 11.85 -45.13
N THR A 11 -3.67 12.36 -43.93
CA THR A 11 -2.72 12.27 -42.82
C THR A 11 -2.70 10.83 -42.34
N THR A 12 -1.73 10.05 -42.81
CA THR A 12 -1.36 8.79 -42.15
C THR A 12 -0.73 9.15 -40.81
N THR A 13 -1.55 9.33 -39.77
CA THR A 13 -1.09 9.18 -38.39
C THR A 13 -0.83 7.70 -38.18
N GLU A 14 0.39 7.27 -38.48
CA GLU A 14 0.95 6.07 -37.85
C GLU A 14 0.96 6.32 -36.34
N LYS A 15 -0.07 5.83 -35.64
CA LYS A 15 0.07 5.57 -34.20
C LYS A 15 1.14 4.50 -34.08
N ALA A 16 2.36 4.93 -33.77
CA ALA A 16 3.39 4.05 -33.23
C ALA A 16 2.81 3.42 -31.96
N THR A 17 2.24 2.23 -32.10
CA THR A 17 1.87 1.41 -30.96
C THR A 17 3.18 0.82 -30.48
N THR A 18 3.81 1.46 -29.51
CA THR A 18 4.98 0.90 -28.83
C THR A 18 4.61 -0.53 -28.41
N PRO A 19 5.42 -1.54 -28.78
CA PRO A 19 5.15 -2.92 -28.40
C PRO A 19 5.02 -3.02 -26.88
N LEU A 20 4.08 -3.84 -26.42
CA LEU A 20 3.90 -4.11 -24.99
C LEU A 20 5.17 -4.78 -24.44
N ASP A 21 5.93 -4.07 -23.61
CA ASP A 21 7.13 -4.61 -22.95
C ASP A 21 6.70 -5.50 -21.77
N LEU A 22 6.62 -6.81 -22.05
CA LEU A 22 6.25 -7.80 -21.05
C LEU A 22 7.30 -7.95 -19.94
N ASP A 23 8.57 -7.59 -20.20
CA ASP A 23 9.65 -7.66 -19.21
C ASP A 23 9.56 -6.50 -18.22
N GLU A 24 9.21 -5.29 -18.68
CA GLU A 24 8.93 -4.16 -17.80
C GLU A 24 7.76 -4.47 -16.87
N ILE A 25 6.67 -4.98 -17.43
CA ILE A 25 5.49 -5.40 -16.65
C ILE A 25 5.87 -6.48 -15.65
N ALA A 26 6.60 -7.52 -16.06
CA ALA A 26 7.01 -8.60 -15.16
C ALA A 26 7.95 -8.12 -14.04
N ARG A 27 8.82 -7.15 -14.29
CA ARG A 27 9.69 -6.55 -13.25
C ARG A 27 8.91 -5.79 -12.20
N ASP A 28 7.83 -5.09 -12.58
CA ASP A 28 6.92 -4.43 -11.62
C ASP A 28 6.21 -5.44 -10.71
N PHE A 29 6.13 -6.71 -11.10
CA PHE A 29 5.58 -7.81 -10.28
C PHE A 29 6.63 -8.64 -9.53
N GLN A 30 7.94 -8.43 -9.77
CA GLN A 30 9.01 -9.14 -9.07
C GLN A 30 9.54 -8.31 -7.91
N SER A 31 9.14 -8.63 -6.68
CA SER A 31 9.80 -8.09 -5.49
C SER A 31 11.17 -8.72 -5.32
N ASN A 32 12.23 -7.92 -5.36
CA ASN A 32 13.61 -8.39 -5.19
C ASN A 32 13.98 -8.68 -3.71
N THR A 33 12.97 -8.95 -2.88
CA THR A 33 13.11 -9.19 -1.45
C THR A 33 12.46 -10.54 -1.11
N ASP A 34 12.88 -11.14 0.00
CA ASP A 34 12.35 -12.41 0.52
C ASP A 34 11.06 -12.24 1.35
N TRP A 35 10.44 -11.05 1.30
CA TRP A 35 9.14 -10.79 1.90
C TRP A 35 8.02 -11.32 1.01
N ASN A 36 7.21 -12.23 1.56
CA ASN A 36 5.94 -12.58 0.90
C ASN A 36 4.86 -11.54 1.20
N ILE A 37 3.77 -11.58 0.43
CA ILE A 37 2.67 -10.59 0.54
C ILE A 37 2.07 -10.56 1.97
N PRO A 38 1.75 -11.70 2.63
CA PRO A 38 1.28 -11.68 4.02
C PRO A 38 2.24 -11.03 5.02
N GLU A 39 3.54 -11.33 4.93
CA GLU A 39 4.57 -10.74 5.80
C GLU A 39 4.69 -9.24 5.56
N ALA A 40 4.77 -8.81 4.31
CA ALA A 40 4.86 -7.40 3.96
C ALA A 40 3.61 -6.64 4.43
N TYR A 41 2.43 -7.23 4.21
CA TYR A 41 1.16 -6.69 4.68
C TYR A 41 1.16 -6.55 6.21
N MET A 42 1.48 -7.63 6.94
CA MET A 42 1.53 -7.63 8.40
C MET A 42 2.56 -6.63 8.94
N CYS A 43 3.70 -6.48 8.27
CA CYS A 43 4.73 -5.50 8.63
C CYS A 43 4.18 -4.07 8.63
N LEU A 44 3.43 -3.66 7.60
CA LEU A 44 2.82 -2.34 7.55
C LEU A 44 1.75 -2.17 8.64
N ILE A 45 0.90 -3.18 8.85
CA ILE A 45 -0.15 -3.17 9.88
C ILE A 45 0.42 -3.01 11.29
N LEU A 46 1.45 -3.79 11.63
CA LEU A 46 2.11 -3.68 12.94
C LEU A 46 2.84 -2.35 13.06
N SER A 47 3.56 -1.91 12.02
CA SER A 47 4.27 -0.62 12.07
C SER A 47 3.30 0.56 12.25
N ALA A 48 2.09 0.47 11.71
CA ALA A 48 1.04 1.46 11.91
C ALA A 48 0.56 1.50 13.36
N ALA A 49 0.31 0.34 13.96
CA ALA A 49 -0.14 0.22 15.34
C ALA A 49 0.93 0.50 16.40
N PHE A 50 2.20 0.58 16.01
CA PHE A 50 3.32 0.92 16.90
C PHE A 50 3.97 2.25 16.49
N ALA A 51 3.30 3.07 15.67
CA ALA A 51 3.89 4.28 15.10
C ALA A 51 4.32 5.30 16.16
N ASP A 52 3.64 5.32 17.30
CA ASP A 52 3.95 6.17 18.45
C ASP A 52 4.78 5.46 19.55
N GLY A 53 5.10 4.18 19.35
CA GLY A 53 5.92 3.36 20.26
C GLY A 53 5.15 2.67 21.39
N GLU A 54 3.84 2.91 21.50
CA GLU A 54 2.96 2.16 22.40
C GLU A 54 1.96 1.33 21.58
N LEU A 55 1.23 0.42 22.24
CA LEU A 55 0.16 -0.33 21.59
C LEU A 55 -1.05 -0.35 22.50
N ALA A 56 -1.99 0.54 22.19
CA ALA A 56 -3.24 0.71 22.90
C ALA A 56 -4.16 -0.51 22.75
N ALA A 57 -5.20 -0.59 23.58
CA ALA A 57 -6.13 -1.71 23.55
C ALA A 57 -7.01 -1.68 22.28
N GLU A 58 -7.36 -0.48 21.85
CA GLU A 58 -8.14 -0.14 20.67
C GLU A 58 -7.42 -0.61 19.39
N GLU A 59 -6.12 -0.33 19.27
CA GLU A 59 -5.29 -0.76 18.14
C GLU A 59 -5.14 -2.28 18.08
N LYS A 60 -5.00 -2.96 19.23
CA LYS A 60 -5.01 -4.43 19.28
C LYS A 60 -6.31 -5.01 18.75
N GLN A 61 -7.43 -4.40 19.10
CA GLN A 61 -8.75 -4.83 18.64
C GLN A 61 -8.90 -4.59 17.13
N GLU A 62 -8.46 -3.44 16.62
CA GLU A 62 -8.49 -3.17 15.17
C GLU A 62 -7.56 -4.07 14.38
N ILE A 63 -6.34 -4.37 14.86
CA ILE A 63 -5.47 -5.35 14.22
C ILE A 63 -6.16 -6.72 14.17
N ALA A 64 -6.73 -7.19 15.28
CA ALA A 64 -7.43 -8.46 15.33
C ALA A 64 -8.63 -8.50 14.37
N ALA A 65 -9.46 -7.46 14.36
CA ALA A 65 -10.60 -7.33 13.46
C ALA A 65 -10.15 -7.27 11.99
N LEU A 66 -9.06 -6.54 11.70
CA LEU A 66 -8.50 -6.42 10.37
C LEU A 66 -7.94 -7.74 9.86
N VAL A 67 -7.21 -8.49 10.69
CA VAL A 67 -6.68 -9.82 10.35
C VAL A 67 -7.82 -10.78 10.01
N MET A 68 -8.93 -10.74 10.76
CA MET A 68 -10.10 -11.60 10.50
C MET A 68 -10.85 -11.24 9.21
N ARG A 69 -10.92 -9.94 8.84
CA ARG A 69 -11.65 -9.48 7.64
C ARG A 69 -10.79 -9.42 6.37
N SER A 70 -9.46 -9.32 6.49
CA SER A 70 -8.54 -9.16 5.37
C SER A 70 -8.49 -10.41 4.50
N ARG A 71 -8.75 -10.28 3.20
CA ARG A 71 -8.65 -11.39 2.24
C ARG A 71 -7.23 -11.97 2.15
N THR A 72 -6.22 -11.14 2.39
CA THR A 72 -4.80 -11.54 2.41
C THR A 72 -4.49 -12.46 3.58
N MET A 73 -5.10 -12.21 4.75
CA MET A 73 -4.80 -12.91 6.00
C MET A 73 -5.78 -14.03 6.32
N LYS A 74 -7.01 -13.96 5.81
CA LYS A 74 -8.10 -14.93 6.07
C LYS A 74 -7.79 -16.37 5.65
N ARG A 75 -6.78 -16.58 4.80
CA ARG A 75 -6.35 -17.92 4.37
C ARG A 75 -5.36 -18.57 5.34
N LEU A 76 -4.84 -17.81 6.29
CA LEU A 76 -3.88 -18.27 7.29
C LEU A 76 -4.60 -18.70 8.57
N ASP A 77 -4.19 -19.81 9.14
CA ASP A 77 -4.64 -20.21 10.48
C ASP A 77 -3.90 -19.43 11.59
N GLN A 78 -4.31 -19.63 12.84
CA GLN A 78 -3.70 -18.92 13.98
C GLN A 78 -2.21 -19.22 14.15
N SER A 79 -1.77 -20.45 13.84
CA SER A 79 -0.36 -20.86 13.92
C SER A 79 0.46 -20.19 12.82
N GLU A 80 -0.08 -20.12 11.60
CA GLU A 80 0.53 -19.43 10.48
C GLU A 80 0.63 -17.92 10.73
N LEU A 81 -0.42 -17.29 11.26
CA LEU A 81 -0.40 -15.88 11.66
C LEU A 81 0.66 -15.60 12.72
N ALA A 82 0.80 -16.47 13.72
CA ALA A 82 1.83 -16.35 14.74
C ALA A 82 3.25 -16.46 14.15
N LYS A 83 3.46 -17.37 13.19
CA LYS A 83 4.74 -17.49 12.47
C LYS A 83 5.05 -16.24 11.66
N VAL A 84 4.08 -15.73 10.89
CA VAL A 84 4.24 -14.49 10.12
C VAL A 84 4.59 -13.34 11.05
N ASN A 85 3.89 -13.17 12.17
CA ASN A 85 4.19 -12.14 13.16
C ASN A 85 5.62 -12.28 13.73
N ALA A 86 6.06 -13.50 14.05
CA ALA A 86 7.42 -13.73 14.54
C ALA A 86 8.47 -13.34 13.48
N THR A 87 8.29 -13.77 12.22
CA THR A 87 9.18 -13.43 11.11
C THR A 87 9.23 -11.93 10.83
N VAL A 88 8.08 -11.25 10.87
CA VAL A 88 8.01 -9.79 10.69
C VAL A 88 8.80 -9.08 11.79
N ASN A 89 8.59 -9.47 13.06
CA ASN A 89 9.31 -8.88 14.18
C ASN A 89 10.82 -9.11 14.06
N GLU A 90 11.26 -10.33 13.76
CA GLU A 90 12.67 -10.64 13.55
C GLU A 90 13.29 -9.78 12.44
N ARG A 91 12.61 -9.63 11.30
CA ARG A 91 13.10 -8.83 10.18
C ARG A 91 13.13 -7.34 10.48
N LEU A 92 12.13 -6.79 11.18
CA LEU A 92 12.14 -5.39 11.60
C LEU A 92 13.27 -5.07 12.59
N HIS A 93 13.63 -6.02 13.45
CA HIS A 93 14.76 -5.85 14.39
C HIS A 93 16.12 -6.05 13.74
N SER A 94 16.25 -7.03 12.84
CA SER A 94 17.54 -7.40 12.23
C SER A 94 17.89 -6.56 11.00
N ARG A 95 16.91 -5.95 10.33
CA ARG A 95 17.12 -5.22 9.07
C ARG A 95 16.81 -3.74 9.25
N PRO A 96 17.81 -2.84 9.10
CA PRO A 96 17.59 -1.39 9.18
C PRO A 96 16.54 -0.86 8.19
N ASN A 97 16.38 -1.52 7.05
CA ASN A 97 15.46 -1.13 5.97
C ASN A 97 14.22 -2.04 5.87
N GLY A 98 13.92 -2.84 6.90
CA GLY A 98 12.85 -3.86 6.83
C GLY A 98 11.49 -3.30 6.39
N LEU A 99 11.10 -2.13 6.88
CA LEU A 99 9.85 -1.47 6.46
C LEU A 99 9.85 -1.07 4.98
N ALA A 100 10.97 -0.55 4.47
CA ALA A 100 11.09 -0.15 3.07
C ALA A 100 11.09 -1.37 2.14
N GLU A 101 11.76 -2.46 2.55
CA GLU A 101 11.71 -3.75 1.86
C GLU A 101 10.27 -4.27 1.79
N ALA A 102 9.56 -4.30 2.92
CA ALA A 102 8.15 -4.72 2.97
C ALA A 102 7.27 -3.88 2.05
N CYS A 103 7.41 -2.54 2.05
CA CYS A 103 6.66 -1.66 1.15
C CYS A 103 6.92 -1.99 -0.33
N SER A 104 8.17 -2.30 -0.68
CA SER A 104 8.54 -2.66 -2.06
C SER A 104 7.94 -4.00 -2.52
N SER A 105 7.63 -4.89 -1.58
CA SER A 105 7.03 -6.21 -1.86
C SER A 105 5.52 -6.18 -2.01
N ILE A 106 4.87 -5.05 -1.71
CA ILE A 106 3.43 -4.91 -1.94
C ILE A 106 3.18 -4.62 -3.43
N PRO A 107 2.37 -5.46 -4.12
CA PRO A 107 1.93 -5.21 -5.49
C PRO A 107 1.28 -3.85 -5.64
N VAL A 108 1.52 -3.17 -6.78
CA VAL A 108 1.10 -1.78 -7.03
C VAL A 108 -0.41 -1.58 -6.82
N ASP A 109 -1.22 -2.53 -7.28
CA ASP A 109 -2.68 -2.54 -7.16
C ASP A 109 -3.17 -2.70 -5.71
N MET A 110 -2.35 -3.26 -4.81
CA MET A 110 -2.66 -3.42 -3.40
C MET A 110 -2.28 -2.20 -2.55
N ARG A 111 -1.30 -1.39 -2.97
CA ARG A 111 -0.65 -0.39 -2.10
C ARG A 111 -1.61 0.62 -1.48
N LEU A 112 -2.55 1.15 -2.26
CA LEU A 112 -3.52 2.14 -1.76
C LEU A 112 -4.49 1.52 -0.73
N SER A 113 -4.86 0.25 -0.94
CA SER A 113 -5.72 -0.50 -0.01
C SER A 113 -4.99 -0.81 1.31
N VAL A 114 -3.72 -1.25 1.23
CA VAL A 114 -2.88 -1.46 2.42
C VAL A 114 -2.67 -0.16 3.18
N PHE A 115 -2.44 0.95 2.47
CA PHE A 115 -2.35 2.27 3.09
C PHE A 115 -3.64 2.65 3.81
N ALA A 116 -4.81 2.44 3.21
CA ALA A 116 -6.10 2.69 3.87
C ALA A 116 -6.25 1.89 5.17
N HIS A 117 -5.81 0.63 5.20
CA HIS A 117 -5.81 -0.15 6.43
C HIS A 117 -4.84 0.38 7.50
N CYS A 118 -3.68 0.91 7.09
CA CYS A 118 -2.76 1.57 8.04
C CYS A 118 -3.40 2.83 8.64
N VAL A 119 -4.09 3.62 7.81
CA VAL A 119 -4.82 4.81 8.25
C VAL A 119 -5.96 4.44 9.20
N ASP A 120 -6.71 3.37 8.92
CA ASP A 120 -7.77 2.86 9.79
C ASP A 120 -7.26 2.49 11.19
N ILE A 121 -6.06 1.90 11.27
CA ILE A 121 -5.42 1.53 12.54
C ILE A 121 -4.94 2.75 13.30
N VAL A 122 -4.18 3.62 12.62
CA VAL A 122 -3.61 4.83 13.21
C VAL A 122 -4.71 5.73 13.78
N LEU A 123 -5.84 5.85 13.08
CA LEU A 123 -6.95 6.70 13.51
C LEU A 123 -7.97 5.99 14.41
N ALA A 124 -7.65 4.82 14.98
CA ALA A 124 -8.59 4.03 15.76
C ALA A 124 -9.08 4.76 17.03
N ASP A 125 -8.22 5.59 17.64
CA ASP A 125 -8.57 6.41 18.81
C ASP A 125 -9.21 7.77 18.44
N GLY A 126 -9.26 8.10 17.14
CA GLY A 126 -9.86 9.32 16.60
C GLY A 126 -8.96 10.54 16.60
N GLU A 127 -7.74 10.46 17.12
CA GLU A 127 -6.75 11.53 17.08
C GLU A 127 -5.61 11.16 16.13
N LEU A 128 -4.94 12.17 15.54
CA LEU A 128 -3.75 11.93 14.71
C LEU A 128 -2.57 12.66 15.35
N ARG A 129 -1.67 11.89 15.94
CA ARG A 129 -0.44 12.39 16.59
C ARG A 129 0.63 12.68 15.54
N GLN A 130 1.63 13.48 15.91
CA GLN A 130 2.71 13.84 14.99
C GLN A 130 3.52 12.61 14.54
N SER A 131 3.82 11.68 15.44
CA SER A 131 4.54 10.43 15.13
C SER A 131 3.81 9.56 14.10
N GLU A 132 2.50 9.46 14.24
CA GLU A 132 1.62 8.75 13.31
C GLU A 132 1.54 9.44 11.95
N ALA A 133 1.41 10.78 11.94
CA ALA A 133 1.43 11.55 10.70
C ALA A 133 2.77 11.39 9.96
N ASP A 134 3.88 11.40 10.69
CA ASP A 134 5.22 11.17 10.14
C ASP A 134 5.35 9.75 9.57
N PHE A 135 4.81 8.75 10.27
CA PHE A 135 4.72 7.38 9.78
C PHE A 135 3.91 7.28 8.47
N LEU A 136 2.70 7.86 8.43
CA LEU A 136 1.84 7.84 7.24
C LEU A 136 2.50 8.53 6.03
N ASN A 137 3.19 9.65 6.25
CA ASN A 137 3.96 10.33 5.21
C ASN A 137 5.13 9.47 4.70
N ARG A 138 5.82 8.77 5.61
CA ARG A 138 6.92 7.87 5.28
C ARG A 138 6.44 6.70 4.42
N ILE A 139 5.36 6.02 4.80
CA ILE A 139 4.84 4.88 4.01
C ILE A 139 4.21 5.32 2.68
N THR A 140 3.63 6.53 2.60
CA THR A 140 3.15 7.10 1.33
C THR A 140 4.28 7.22 0.32
N SER A 141 5.44 7.71 0.77
CA SER A 141 6.65 7.82 -0.05
C SER A 141 7.21 6.45 -0.42
N MET A 142 7.30 5.51 0.52
CA MET A 142 7.84 4.16 0.29
C MET A 142 6.97 3.32 -0.65
N LEU A 143 5.65 3.42 -0.52
CA LEU A 143 4.68 2.77 -1.41
C LEU A 143 4.55 3.49 -2.76
N ARG A 144 5.17 4.68 -2.91
CA ARG A 144 5.10 5.52 -4.11
C ARG A 144 3.65 5.86 -4.48
N LEU A 145 2.86 6.24 -3.48
CA LEU A 145 1.47 6.61 -3.69
C LEU A 145 1.36 8.01 -4.27
N ASP A 146 0.34 8.20 -5.09
CA ASP A 146 -0.11 9.52 -5.50
C ASP A 146 -0.63 10.29 -4.27
N ALA A 147 -0.13 11.51 -4.07
CA ALA A 147 -0.41 12.31 -2.88
C ALA A 147 -1.89 12.68 -2.77
N ASP A 148 -2.56 12.96 -3.89
CA ASP A 148 -3.99 13.29 -3.89
C ASP A 148 -4.84 12.08 -3.51
N LYS A 149 -4.50 10.89 -4.00
CA LYS A 149 -5.16 9.64 -3.57
C LYS A 149 -4.94 9.34 -2.09
N ALA A 150 -3.71 9.48 -1.58
CA ALA A 150 -3.44 9.27 -0.16
C ALA A 150 -4.24 10.24 0.73
N LYS A 151 -4.30 11.52 0.33
CA LYS A 151 -5.10 12.54 1.01
C LYS A 151 -6.60 12.23 1.00
N GLN A 152 -7.13 11.74 -0.13
CA GLN A 152 -8.53 11.32 -0.23
C GLN A 152 -8.85 10.18 0.74
N VAL A 153 -7.99 9.16 0.79
CA VAL A 153 -8.13 8.04 1.75
C VAL A 153 -8.16 8.56 3.18
N LEU A 154 -7.18 9.40 3.57
CA LEU A 154 -7.13 9.97 4.91
C LEU A 154 -8.40 10.75 5.26
N THR A 155 -8.89 11.57 4.33
CA THR A 155 -10.10 12.38 4.52
C THR A 155 -11.33 11.50 4.73
N VAL A 156 -11.48 10.43 3.94
CA VAL A 156 -12.60 9.50 4.05
C VAL A 156 -12.57 8.76 5.39
N VAL A 157 -11.42 8.28 5.83
CA VAL A 157 -11.30 7.57 7.12
C VAL A 157 -11.55 8.52 8.29
N MET A 158 -10.99 9.74 8.28
CA MET A 158 -11.29 10.74 9.31
C MET A 158 -12.77 11.08 9.38
N LEU A 159 -13.45 11.19 8.23
CA LEU A 159 -14.89 11.40 8.21
C LEU A 159 -15.66 10.20 8.79
N LYS A 160 -15.24 8.98 8.45
CA LYS A 160 -15.82 7.73 8.96
C LYS A 160 -15.69 7.62 10.49
N ASN A 161 -14.55 7.97 11.06
CA ASN A 161 -14.26 7.84 12.50
C ASN A 161 -14.82 9.00 13.34
N ARG A 162 -15.44 10.01 12.71
CA ARG A 162 -16.00 11.17 13.42
C ARG A 162 -17.26 10.84 14.23
N TYR A 163 -17.93 9.72 13.95
CA TYR A 163 -19.20 9.28 14.54
C TYR A 163 -19.24 7.76 14.68
#